data_AF-A0A7G9W3P5-F1
#
_entry.id   AF-A0A7G9W3P5-F1
#
_cell.length_a   1.000
_cell.length_b   1.000
_cell.length_c   1.000
_cell.angle_alpha   90.00
_cell.angle_beta   90.00
_cell.angle_gamma   90.00
#
_symmetry.space_group_name_H-M   'P 1'
#
loop_
_entity.id
_entity.type
_entity.pdbx_description
1 polymer ?
#
loop_
_entity_poly.entity_id
_entity_poly.type
_entity_poly.pdbx_seq_one_letter_code
_entity_poly.pdbx_strand_id
1 'polypeptide(L)'
;MMKAGERNELIVTLMEGYIQKANDGEYTMEDNFKPDLDGIFESKDFGIREVVLTSLIGKMVDEDFTPASDFYACSPRAIFEGPIRNTLLKYSIPNKKSGPLNIAKAQSKLDDAWAEDRRDKVAARCAGRIGVRPAIVQFSHKCDSFR
;
A
#
# COMPACT_ATOMS: atom_id res chain seq x y z
N MET A 1 -1.92 5.11 20.91
CA MET A 1 -2.58 5.35 19.62
C MET A 1 -2.15 6.72 19.11
N MET A 2 -1.49 6.78 17.96
CA MET A 2 -1.02 8.02 17.32
C MET A 2 -2.21 8.94 16.98
N LYS A 3 -2.06 10.26 17.12
CA LYS A 3 -3.13 11.20 16.74
C LYS A 3 -3.27 11.26 15.22
N ALA A 4 -4.46 11.65 14.74
CA ALA A 4 -4.74 11.71 13.32
C ALA A 4 -3.82 12.66 12.54
N GLY A 5 -3.43 13.80 13.14
CA GLY A 5 -2.49 14.75 12.53
C GLY A 5 -1.09 14.14 12.36
N GLU A 6 -0.50 13.65 13.45
CA GLU A 6 0.80 12.98 13.48
C GLU A 6 0.86 11.81 12.48
N ARG A 7 -0.19 10.98 12.43
CA ARG A 7 -0.31 9.89 11.47
C ARG A 7 -0.31 10.38 10.03
N ASN A 8 -1.09 11.42 9.73
CA ASN A 8 -1.19 11.93 8.38
C ASN A 8 0.13 12.56 7.92
N GLU A 9 0.83 13.27 8.80
CA GLU A 9 2.18 13.81 8.53
C GLU A 9 3.17 12.69 8.25
N LEU A 10 3.21 11.65 9.09
CA LEU A 10 4.06 10.48 8.88
C LEU A 10 3.81 9.82 7.52
N ILE A 11 2.54 9.62 7.15
CA ILE A 11 2.17 9.02 5.87
C ILE A 11 2.70 9.86 4.70
N VAL A 12 2.53 11.18 4.75
CA VAL A 12 3.06 12.08 3.70
C VAL A 12 4.57 11.95 3.62
N THR A 13 5.29 12.00 4.75
CA THR A 13 6.75 11.83 4.78
C THR A 13 7.20 10.50 4.19
N LEU A 14 6.55 9.38 4.55
CA LEU A 14 6.85 8.06 4.00
C LEU A 14 6.66 8.03 2.48
N MET A 15 5.52 8.53 1.99
CA MET A 15 5.21 8.51 0.58
C MET A 15 6.16 9.38 -0.25
N GLU A 16 6.42 10.61 0.20
CA GLU A 16 7.35 11.51 -0.48
C GLU A 16 8.77 10.94 -0.48
N GLY A 17 9.19 10.31 0.62
CA GLY A 17 10.47 9.61 0.70
C GLY A 17 10.58 8.46 -0.32
N TYR A 18 9.54 7.66 -0.50
CA TYR A 18 9.54 6.58 -1.49
C TYR A 18 9.44 7.06 -2.94
N ILE A 19 8.69 8.13 -3.19
CA ILE A 19 8.65 8.75 -4.51
C ILE A 19 10.04 9.28 -4.87
N GLN A 20 10.73 9.94 -3.92
CA GLN A 20 12.07 10.44 -4.15
C GLN A 20 13.05 9.30 -4.45
N LYS A 21 13.08 8.26 -3.61
CA LYS A 21 13.92 7.08 -3.84
C LYS A 21 13.64 6.43 -5.19
N ALA A 22 12.38 6.32 -5.61
CA ALA A 22 12.03 5.77 -6.91
C ALA A 22 12.55 6.65 -8.06
N ASN A 23 12.45 7.98 -7.96
CA ASN A 23 12.99 8.91 -8.94
C ASN A 23 14.53 8.86 -9.03
N ASP A 24 15.19 8.62 -7.89
CA ASP A 24 16.65 8.49 -7.81
C ASP A 24 17.14 7.09 -8.22
N GLY A 25 16.23 6.15 -8.51
CA GLY A 25 16.56 4.76 -8.83
C GLY A 25 17.03 3.95 -7.62
N GLU A 26 16.78 4.43 -6.40
CA GLU A 26 17.16 3.79 -5.13
C GLU A 26 16.13 2.76 -4.65
N TYR A 27 15.98 1.68 -5.41
CA TYR A 27 15.14 0.55 -5.01
C TYR A 27 15.80 -0.79 -5.30
N THR A 28 15.44 -1.79 -4.51
CA THR A 28 15.75 -3.20 -4.76
C THR A 28 14.43 -3.94 -4.93
N MET A 29 14.46 -4.99 -5.74
CA MET A 29 13.31 -5.84 -5.98
C MET A 29 13.79 -7.28 -5.88
N GLU A 30 13.29 -8.00 -4.87
CA GLU A 30 13.56 -9.44 -4.78
C GLU A 30 12.76 -10.18 -5.86
N ASP A 31 13.38 -11.19 -6.49
CA ASP A 31 12.79 -11.94 -7.60
C ASP A 31 11.46 -12.63 -7.24
N ASN A 32 11.31 -13.02 -5.97
CA ASN A 32 10.10 -13.65 -5.44
C ASN A 32 8.89 -12.69 -5.33
N PHE A 33 9.08 -11.37 -5.38
CA PHE A 33 8.00 -10.37 -5.38
C PHE A 33 7.58 -9.97 -6.79
N LYS A 34 8.45 -10.19 -7.79
CA LYS A 34 8.18 -9.77 -9.17
C LYS A 34 6.88 -10.33 -9.77
N PRO A 35 6.58 -11.64 -9.66
CA PRO A 35 5.33 -12.18 -10.21
C PRO A 35 4.08 -11.56 -9.58
N ASP A 36 4.11 -11.29 -8.27
CA ASP A 36 2.97 -10.69 -7.58
C ASP A 36 2.79 -9.22 -8.01
N LEU A 37 3.88 -8.47 -8.11
CA LEU A 37 3.87 -7.09 -8.59
C LEU A 37 3.38 -7.00 -10.04
N ASP A 38 3.92 -7.83 -10.94
CA ASP A 38 3.51 -7.86 -12.35
C ASP A 38 1.99 -8.13 -12.45
N GLY A 39 1.46 -9.12 -11.71
CA GLY A 39 0.03 -9.42 -11.69
C GLY A 39 -0.85 -8.25 -11.20
N ILE A 40 -0.36 -7.42 -10.28
CA ILE A 40 -1.07 -6.21 -9.81
C ILE A 40 -1.01 -5.08 -10.86
N PHE A 41 0.14 -4.88 -11.50
CA PHE A 41 0.36 -3.80 -12.46
C PHE A 41 -0.22 -4.09 -13.86
N GLU A 42 -0.41 -5.36 -14.22
CA GLU A 42 -1.13 -5.76 -15.43
C GLU A 42 -2.66 -5.59 -15.30
N SER A 43 -3.17 -5.59 -14.07
CA SER A 43 -4.59 -5.40 -13.82
C SER A 43 -5.09 -4.03 -14.30
N LYS A 44 -6.24 -4.03 -14.98
CA LYS A 44 -6.97 -2.79 -15.32
C LYS A 44 -7.76 -2.22 -14.14
N ASP A 45 -7.86 -2.97 -13.03
CA ASP A 45 -8.54 -2.49 -11.84
C ASP A 45 -7.58 -1.74 -10.91
N PHE A 46 -7.45 -0.43 -11.16
CA PHE A 46 -6.62 0.48 -10.36
C PHE A 46 -6.86 0.38 -8.86
N GLY A 47 -8.09 0.04 -8.43
CA GLY A 47 -8.40 -0.05 -7.00
C GLY A 47 -7.59 -1.14 -6.29
N ILE A 48 -7.13 -2.18 -7.00
CA ILE A 48 -6.28 -3.22 -6.43
C ILE A 48 -4.91 -2.65 -6.04
N ARG A 49 -4.33 -1.80 -6.89
CA ARG A 49 -3.05 -1.13 -6.60
C ARG A 49 -3.17 -0.23 -5.37
N GLU A 50 -4.31 0.43 -5.24
CA GLU A 50 -4.60 1.31 -4.11
C GLU A 50 -4.84 0.53 -2.81
N VAL A 51 -5.45 -0.67 -2.87
CA VAL A 51 -5.53 -1.59 -1.72
C VAL A 51 -4.14 -1.98 -1.23
N VAL A 52 -3.23 -2.32 -2.14
CA VAL A 52 -1.84 -2.67 -1.80
C VAL A 52 -1.14 -1.48 -1.15
N LEU A 53 -1.19 -0.31 -1.77
CA LEU A 53 -0.58 0.90 -1.19
C LEU A 53 -1.13 1.23 0.20
N THR A 54 -2.45 1.18 0.37
CA THR A 54 -3.11 1.44 1.65
C THR A 54 -2.67 0.44 2.71
N SER A 55 -2.54 -0.84 2.33
CA SER A 55 -2.11 -1.92 3.22
C SER A 55 -0.66 -1.74 3.67
N LEU A 56 0.24 -1.43 2.74
CA LEU A 56 1.66 -1.21 3.04
C LEU A 56 1.87 0.01 3.93
N ILE A 57 1.20 1.13 3.63
CA ILE A 57 1.26 2.33 4.47
C ILE A 57 0.66 2.06 5.85
N GLY A 58 -0.47 1.33 5.92
CA GLY A 58 -1.04 0.89 7.19
C GLY A 58 -0.04 0.11 8.04
N LYS A 59 0.70 -0.82 7.42
CA LYS A 59 1.73 -1.63 8.07
C LYS A 59 2.95 -0.81 8.55
N MET A 60 3.32 0.22 7.80
CA MET A 60 4.43 1.11 8.17
C MET A 60 4.06 2.09 9.28
N VAL A 61 2.77 2.42 9.42
CA VAL A 61 2.25 3.25 10.51
C VAL A 61 2.01 2.43 11.78
N ASP A 62 1.57 1.19 11.61
CA ASP A 62 1.28 0.24 12.68
C ASP A 62 1.83 -1.14 12.30
N GLU A 63 2.95 -1.53 12.90
CA GLU A 63 3.62 -2.79 12.60
C GLU A 63 2.77 -4.03 12.95
N ASP A 64 1.78 -3.91 13.82
CA ASP A 64 0.88 -5.01 14.18
C ASP A 64 -0.30 -5.15 13.19
N PHE A 65 -0.57 -4.13 12.39
CA PHE A 65 -1.62 -4.16 11.38
C PHE A 65 -1.42 -5.32 10.40
N THR A 66 -2.48 -6.09 10.14
CA THR A 66 -2.44 -7.22 9.21
C THR A 66 -3.69 -7.21 8.35
N PRO A 67 -3.60 -6.85 7.05
CA PRO A 67 -4.77 -6.62 6.20
C PRO A 67 -5.56 -7.90 5.85
N ALA A 68 -4.94 -9.09 5.92
CA ALA A 68 -5.69 -10.34 5.78
C ALA A 68 -6.51 -10.70 7.03
N SER A 69 -6.17 -10.12 8.19
CA SER A 69 -6.95 -10.32 9.42
C SER A 69 -8.03 -9.26 9.55
N ASP A 70 -7.66 -7.99 9.37
CA ASP A 70 -8.60 -6.87 9.38
C ASP A 70 -8.00 -5.65 8.63
N PHE A 71 -8.34 -5.49 7.36
CA PHE A 71 -8.00 -4.34 6.54
C PHE A 71 -8.54 -3.02 7.11
N TYR A 72 -9.68 -3.05 7.82
CA TYR A 72 -10.29 -1.83 8.35
C TYR A 72 -9.62 -1.33 9.64
N ALA A 73 -8.77 -2.14 10.28
CA ALA A 73 -8.00 -1.74 11.46
C ALA A 73 -7.10 -0.52 11.19
N CYS A 74 -6.60 -0.33 9.95
CA CYS A 74 -5.82 0.86 9.58
C CYS A 74 -6.65 2.12 9.30
N SER A 75 -7.99 2.06 9.45
CA SER A 75 -8.91 3.13 9.05
C SER A 75 -8.72 3.54 7.57
N PRO A 76 -8.89 2.63 6.60
CA PRO A 76 -8.46 2.79 5.20
C PRO A 76 -9.04 4.05 4.54
N ARG A 77 -10.27 4.45 4.87
CA ARG A 77 -10.85 5.71 4.37
C ARG A 77 -10.05 6.93 4.82
N ALA A 78 -9.72 7.00 6.11
CA ALA A 78 -9.06 8.16 6.71
C ALA A 78 -7.64 8.33 6.18
N ILE A 79 -6.92 7.23 5.98
CA ILE A 79 -5.54 7.29 5.45
C ILE A 79 -5.53 7.42 3.93
N PHE A 80 -6.42 6.74 3.19
CA PHE A 80 -6.43 6.79 1.74
C PHE A 80 -6.94 8.12 1.21
N GLU A 81 -8.17 8.50 1.57
CA GLU A 81 -8.81 9.70 1.01
C GLU A 81 -8.18 11.01 1.51
N GLY A 82 -7.40 10.94 2.58
CA GLY A 82 -6.60 12.05 3.12
C GLY A 82 -5.16 12.03 2.61
N PRO A 83 -4.18 11.70 3.47
CA PRO A 83 -2.77 11.90 3.18
C PRO A 83 -2.27 11.14 1.94
N ILE A 84 -2.74 9.90 1.71
CA ILE A 84 -2.28 9.10 0.57
C ILE A 84 -2.73 9.75 -0.75
N ARG A 85 -4.04 9.93 -0.92
CA ARG A 85 -4.60 10.47 -2.16
C ARG A 85 -4.12 11.89 -2.44
N ASN A 86 -3.99 12.73 -1.42
CA ASN A 86 -3.44 14.07 -1.58
C ASN A 86 -2.01 14.03 -2.13
N THR A 87 -1.19 13.11 -1.64
CA THR A 87 0.17 12.91 -2.15
C THR A 87 0.17 12.38 -3.59
N LEU A 88 -0.65 11.38 -3.90
CA LEU A 88 -0.78 10.87 -5.28
C LEU A 88 -1.18 11.98 -6.26
N LEU A 89 -2.13 12.84 -5.88
CA LEU A 89 -2.53 14.00 -6.69
C LEU A 89 -1.41 15.02 -6.85
N LYS A 90 -0.68 15.34 -5.78
CA LYS A 90 0.47 16.27 -5.81
C LYS A 90 1.52 15.83 -6.83
N TYR A 91 1.77 14.51 -6.94
CA TYR A 91 2.77 13.95 -7.85
C TYR A 91 2.19 13.42 -9.17
N SER A 92 0.93 13.76 -9.51
CA SER A 92 0.25 13.31 -10.74
C SER A 92 0.22 11.78 -10.93
N ILE A 93 0.23 11.01 -9.83
CA ILE A 93 0.14 9.56 -9.87
C ILE A 93 -1.34 9.14 -10.03
N PRO A 94 -1.69 8.33 -11.04
CA PRO A 94 -3.08 7.93 -11.30
C PRO A 94 -3.75 7.28 -10.09
N ASN A 95 -4.92 7.79 -9.71
CA ASN A 95 -5.71 7.29 -8.59
C ASN A 95 -7.23 7.51 -8.80
N LYS A 96 -8.03 6.80 -8.02
CA LYS A 96 -9.48 6.95 -7.88
C LYS A 96 -9.80 7.63 -6.55
N LYS A 97 -11.03 8.17 -6.44
CA LYS A 97 -11.48 8.88 -5.24
C LYS A 97 -11.46 7.99 -3.97
N SER A 98 -11.92 6.75 -4.09
CA SER A 98 -12.11 5.84 -2.95
C SER A 98 -11.83 4.38 -3.33
N GLY A 99 -10.86 4.13 -4.22
CA GLY A 99 -10.75 2.80 -4.82
C GLY A 99 -10.43 1.66 -3.84
N PRO A 100 -9.64 1.81 -2.76
CA PRO A 100 -9.49 0.74 -1.77
C PRO A 100 -10.81 0.33 -1.14
N LEU A 101 -11.66 1.30 -0.80
CA LEU A 101 -12.96 1.04 -0.19
C LEU A 101 -13.94 0.38 -1.17
N ASN A 102 -13.89 0.78 -2.44
CA ASN A 102 -14.72 0.20 -3.50
C ASN A 102 -14.32 -1.24 -3.83
N ILE A 103 -13.05 -1.58 -3.66
CA ILE A 103 -12.52 -2.93 -3.88
C ILE A 103 -12.68 -3.81 -2.64
N ALA A 104 -12.44 -3.31 -1.44
CA ALA A 104 -12.65 -4.07 -0.21
C ALA A 104 -14.14 -4.30 0.07
N LYS A 105 -15.05 -3.41 -0.37
CA LYS A 105 -16.51 -3.51 -0.18
C LYS A 105 -16.93 -3.86 1.26
N ALA A 106 -16.26 -3.33 2.27
CA ALA A 106 -16.51 -3.63 3.69
C ALA A 106 -16.22 -5.07 4.14
N GLN A 107 -15.55 -5.89 3.31
CA GLN A 107 -14.96 -7.14 3.79
C GLN A 107 -13.71 -6.81 4.62
N SER A 108 -13.67 -7.29 5.86
CA SER A 108 -12.55 -7.02 6.76
C SER A 108 -11.29 -7.81 6.38
N LYS A 109 -11.43 -8.97 5.76
CA LYS A 109 -10.30 -9.84 5.43
C LYS A 109 -9.98 -9.77 3.95
N LEU A 110 -8.73 -9.41 3.62
CA LEU A 110 -8.19 -9.55 2.27
C LEU A 110 -7.55 -10.94 2.09
N ASP A 111 -8.37 -11.99 2.21
CA ASP A 111 -7.97 -13.39 2.07
C ASP A 111 -8.34 -13.97 0.69
N ASP A 112 -8.11 -15.27 0.49
CA ASP A 112 -8.44 -15.95 -0.77
C ASP A 112 -9.94 -15.87 -1.09
N ALA A 113 -10.82 -15.85 -0.09
CA ALA A 113 -12.26 -15.71 -0.31
C ALA A 113 -12.60 -14.32 -0.84
N TRP A 114 -12.00 -13.26 -0.28
CA TRP A 114 -12.13 -11.90 -0.85
C TRP A 114 -11.62 -11.84 -2.30
N ALA A 115 -10.50 -12.51 -2.59
CA ALA A 115 -9.91 -12.51 -3.92
C ALA A 115 -10.77 -13.24 -4.97
N GLU A 116 -11.45 -14.33 -4.59
CA GLU A 116 -12.38 -15.05 -5.47
C GLU A 116 -13.58 -14.22 -5.91
N ASP A 117 -14.01 -13.29 -5.07
CA ASP A 117 -15.13 -12.40 -5.36
C ASP A 117 -14.75 -11.21 -6.27
N ARG A 118 -13.46 -11.07 -6.63
CA ARG A 118 -12.99 -9.98 -7.48
C ARG A 118 -13.11 -10.33 -8.96
N ARG A 119 -13.33 -9.30 -9.78
CA ARG A 119 -13.30 -9.41 -11.24
C ARG A 119 -11.92 -9.85 -11.73
N ASP A 120 -10.86 -9.29 -11.14
CA ASP A 120 -9.48 -9.68 -11.41
C ASP A 120 -8.93 -10.47 -10.23
N LYS A 121 -9.23 -11.77 -10.23
CA LYS A 121 -8.86 -12.71 -9.16
C LYS A 121 -7.36 -12.84 -8.99
N VAL A 122 -6.61 -12.81 -10.10
CA VAL A 122 -5.16 -12.96 -10.09
C VAL A 122 -4.54 -11.77 -9.37
N ALA A 123 -4.88 -10.56 -9.80
CA ALA A 123 -4.38 -9.34 -9.16
C ALA A 123 -4.81 -9.23 -7.69
N ALA A 124 -6.04 -9.66 -7.36
CA ALA A 124 -6.51 -9.68 -5.99
C ALA A 124 -5.70 -10.66 -5.11
N ARG A 125 -5.45 -11.88 -5.57
CA ARG A 125 -4.60 -12.85 -4.84
C ARG A 125 -3.18 -12.31 -4.66
N CYS A 126 -2.58 -11.72 -5.69
CA CYS A 126 -1.28 -11.07 -5.59
C CYS A 126 -1.29 -9.94 -4.54
N ALA A 127 -2.32 -9.08 -4.55
CA ALA A 127 -2.48 -8.02 -3.57
C ALA A 127 -2.63 -8.53 -2.13
N GLY A 128 -3.41 -9.59 -1.94
CA GLY A 128 -3.55 -10.27 -0.65
C GLY A 128 -2.18 -10.77 -0.15
N ARG A 129 -1.40 -11.44 -1.01
CA ARG A 129 -0.05 -11.93 -0.69
C ARG A 129 0.94 -10.82 -0.34
N ILE A 130 0.94 -9.70 -1.08
CA ILE A 130 1.82 -8.56 -0.79
C ILE A 130 1.41 -7.87 0.51
N GLY A 131 0.11 -7.71 0.77
CA GLY A 131 -0.38 -7.06 1.98
C GLY A 131 -0.07 -7.83 3.27
N VAL A 132 0.08 -9.16 3.20
CA VAL A 132 0.40 -10.02 4.38
C VAL A 132 1.87 -10.34 4.55
N ARG A 133 2.68 -10.24 3.50
CA ARG A 133 4.12 -10.38 3.66
C ARG A 133 4.60 -9.12 4.39
N PRO A 134 5.40 -9.23 5.45
CA PRO A 134 6.18 -8.09 5.89
C PRO A 134 6.96 -7.64 4.66
N ALA A 135 6.58 -6.50 4.09
CA ALA A 135 7.31 -5.90 3.00
C ALA A 135 8.64 -5.48 3.59
N ILE A 136 9.59 -6.41 3.62
CA ILE A 136 11.01 -6.12 3.66
C ILE A 136 11.34 -5.52 2.29
N VAL A 137 10.71 -4.39 1.94
CA VAL A 137 11.32 -3.48 0.99
C VAL A 137 12.35 -2.76 1.84
N GLN A 138 13.53 -3.38 1.95
CA GLN A 138 14.72 -2.71 2.45
C GLN A 138 15.04 -1.59 1.46
N PHE A 139 14.44 -0.42 1.68
CA PHE A 139 14.98 0.77 1.08
C PHE A 139 16.34 0.98 1.71
N SER A 140 17.38 0.84 0.90
CA SER A 140 18.77 1.13 1.26
C SER A 140 18.84 2.36 2.15
N HIS A 141 19.02 2.16 3.46
CA HIS A 141 19.60 3.17 4.31
C HIS A 141 21.11 3.09 4.06
N LYS A 142 21.61 3.86 3.10
CA LYS A 142 22.95 4.41 3.29
C LYS A 142 22.84 5.47 4.38
N CYS A 143 22.75 5.03 5.63
CA CYS A 143 23.15 5.83 6.77
C CYS A 143 24.67 5.91 6.75
N ASP A 144 25.21 6.75 5.87
CA ASP A 144 26.54 7.30 6.04
C ASP A 144 26.39 8.77 6.41
N SER A 145 27.16 9.19 7.42
CA SER A 145 27.34 10.56 7.93
C SER A 145 26.39 11.08 9.02
N PHE A 146 26.46 10.45 10.20
CA PHE A 146 26.68 11.21 11.46
C PHE A 146 27.73 10.45 12.29
N ARG A 147 29.00 10.73 12.02
CA ARG A 147 30.12 10.67 12.97
C ARG A 147 31.19 11.65 12.50
#